data_AF-A0A356NSC2-F1
#
_entry.id   AF-A0A356NSC2-F1
#
_cell.length_a   1.000
_cell.length_b   1.000
_cell.length_c   1.000
_cell.angle_alpha   90.00
_cell.angle_beta   90.00
_cell.angle_gamma   90.00
#
_symmetry.space_group_name_H-M   'P 1'
#
loop_
_entity.id
_entity.type
_entity.pdbx_description
1 polymer ?
#
loop_
_entity_poly.entity_id
_entity_poly.type
_entity_poly.pdbx_seq_one_letter_code
_entity_poly.pdbx_strand_id
1 'polypeptide(L)'
;NTAYTRYVLEAGFSGDFLDLMAALAPCVMGYGEIGARLQADHTSPTYKAWIDTYAHPEYQQLCVDLGGLIDRAVHDRLGAACRQTGKWTDLARHFQIATALERDFWDMGLHG
;
A
#
# COMPACT_ATOMS: atom_id res chain seq x y z
N ASN A 1 9.61 11.70 -6.34
CA ASN A 1 9.81 10.63 -7.35
C ASN A 1 8.57 10.58 -8.25
N THR A 2 8.68 11.15 -9.46
CA THR A 2 7.55 11.35 -10.38
C THR A 2 6.98 10.03 -10.93
N ALA A 3 7.73 8.93 -10.90
CA ALA A 3 7.27 7.64 -11.42
C ALA A 3 6.20 6.97 -10.53
N TYR A 4 6.38 7.02 -9.19
CA TYR A 4 5.43 6.43 -8.24
C TYR A 4 4.07 7.13 -8.28
N THR A 5 4.08 8.45 -8.11
CA THR A 5 2.87 9.26 -8.12
C THR A 5 2.17 9.23 -9.47
N ARG A 6 2.94 9.20 -10.58
CA ARG A 6 2.38 9.03 -11.92
C ARG A 6 1.75 7.66 -12.13
N TYR A 7 2.37 6.58 -11.66
CA TYR A 7 1.80 5.24 -11.80
C TYR A 7 0.48 5.09 -11.03
N VAL A 8 0.42 5.60 -9.79
CA VAL A 8 -0.80 5.59 -8.98
C VAL A 8 -1.92 6.38 -9.65
N LEU A 9 -1.60 7.57 -10.18
CA LEU A 9 -2.55 8.39 -10.92
C LEU A 9 -2.99 7.70 -12.22
N GLU A 10 -2.06 7.13 -13.00
CA GLU A 10 -2.37 6.43 -14.25
C GLU A 10 -3.21 5.16 -14.01
N ALA A 11 -2.94 4.40 -12.95
CA ALA A 11 -3.77 3.25 -12.56
C ALA A 11 -5.21 3.67 -12.21
N GLY A 12 -5.38 4.81 -11.52
CA GLY A 12 -6.70 5.35 -11.23
C GLY A 12 -7.43 5.94 -12.43
N PHE A 13 -6.71 6.53 -13.39
CA PHE A 13 -7.30 7.12 -14.59
C PHE A 13 -7.60 6.11 -15.69
N SER A 14 -6.84 5.00 -15.77
CA SER A 14 -7.00 3.98 -16.83
C SER A 14 -7.76 2.74 -16.38
N GLY A 15 -7.91 2.53 -15.07
CA GLY A 15 -8.61 1.39 -14.47
C GLY A 15 -9.93 1.77 -13.78
N ASP A 16 -10.40 0.86 -12.93
CA ASP A 16 -11.53 1.08 -12.03
C ASP A 16 -11.07 1.32 -10.58
N PHE A 17 -12.05 1.46 -9.68
CA PHE A 17 -11.80 1.64 -8.26
C PHE A 17 -10.87 0.57 -7.66
N LEU A 18 -10.98 -0.69 -8.07
CA LEU A 18 -10.13 -1.75 -7.52
C LEU A 18 -8.70 -1.61 -8.00
N ASP A 19 -8.46 -1.20 -9.25
CA ASP A 19 -7.11 -0.97 -9.76
C ASP A 19 -6.40 0.15 -9.00
N LEU A 20 -7.12 1.25 -8.75
CA LEU A 20 -6.61 2.36 -7.92
C LEU A 20 -6.25 1.88 -6.52
N MET A 21 -7.15 1.15 -5.86
CA MET A 21 -6.92 0.65 -4.51
C MET A 21 -5.76 -0.34 -4.44
N ALA A 22 -5.63 -1.24 -5.43
CA ALA A 22 -4.52 -2.17 -5.52
C ALA A 22 -3.17 -1.47 -5.71
N ALA A 23 -3.13 -0.35 -6.44
CA ALA A 23 -1.93 0.47 -6.60
C ALA A 23 -1.60 1.31 -5.35
N LEU A 24 -2.60 1.72 -4.57
CA LEU A 24 -2.41 2.52 -3.34
C LEU A 24 -2.06 1.69 -2.11
N ALA A 25 -2.57 0.46 -2.02
CA ALA A 25 -2.45 -0.38 -0.83
C ALA A 25 -1.01 -0.60 -0.33
N PRO A 26 0.00 -0.85 -1.19
CA PRO A 26 1.38 -1.03 -0.73
C PRO A 26 1.94 0.14 0.07
N CYS A 27 1.60 1.37 -0.30
CA CYS A 27 2.06 2.57 0.40
C CYS A 27 1.47 2.63 1.81
N VAL A 28 0.14 2.62 1.92
CA VAL A 28 -0.53 2.78 3.22
C VAL A 28 -0.18 1.61 4.16
N MET A 29 -0.34 0.38 3.68
CA MET A 29 -0.12 -0.80 4.50
C MET A 29 1.36 -1.01 4.80
N GLY A 30 2.24 -0.79 3.82
CA GLY A 30 3.68 -0.97 3.99
C GLY A 30 4.28 -0.02 5.02
N TYR A 31 3.88 1.26 5.01
CA TYR A 31 4.33 2.21 6.03
C TYR A 31 3.78 1.85 7.42
N GLY A 32 2.53 1.38 7.51
CA GLY A 32 1.94 0.88 8.74
C GLY A 32 2.72 -0.31 9.32
N GLU A 33 3.06 -1.29 8.47
CA GLU A 33 3.83 -2.48 8.86
C GLU A 33 5.25 -2.11 9.32
N ILE A 34 5.94 -1.23 8.57
CA ILE A 34 7.28 -0.75 8.92
C ILE A 34 7.26 -0.01 10.25
N GLY A 35 6.31 0.92 10.44
CA GLY A 35 6.15 1.68 11.67
C GLY A 35 5.93 0.77 12.87
N ALA A 36 4.97 -0.15 12.78
CA ALA A 36 4.67 -1.10 13.85
C ALA A 36 5.89 -1.96 14.23
N ARG A 37 6.61 -2.48 13.23
CA ARG A 37 7.83 -3.28 13.46
C ARG A 37 8.92 -2.48 14.14
N LEU A 38 9.25 -1.29 13.62
CA LEU A 38 10.33 -0.46 14.16
C LEU A 38 10.05 0.08 15.57
N GLN A 39 8.77 0.26 15.93
CA GLN A 39 8.36 0.65 17.27
C GLN A 39 8.62 -0.47 18.28
N ALA A 40 8.36 -1.73 17.91
CA ALA A 40 8.64 -2.90 18.74
C ALA A 40 10.14 -3.12 18.94
N ASP A 41 10.94 -2.83 17.92
CA ASP A 41 12.39 -3.01 17.92
C ASP A 41 13.15 -1.83 18.59
N HIS A 42 12.46 -0.76 19.03
CA HIS A 42 13.04 0.44 19.67
C HIS A 42 14.27 1.01 18.94
N THR A 43 14.20 1.07 17.61
CA THR A 43 15.40 1.09 16.75
C THR A 43 16.17 2.42 16.69
N SER A 44 15.54 3.56 16.97
CA SER A 44 16.22 4.85 16.78
C SER A 44 15.60 6.00 17.56
N PRO A 45 16.37 6.72 18.41
CA PRO A 45 15.93 8.01 18.94
C PRO A 45 15.88 9.11 17.87
N THR A 46 16.72 9.03 16.83
CA THR A 46 16.81 10.03 15.76
C THR A 46 15.57 10.03 14.86
N TYR A 47 15.05 8.86 14.51
CA TYR A 47 13.87 8.72 13.64
C TYR A 47 12.58 8.45 14.39
N LYS A 48 12.59 8.63 15.73
CA LYS A 48 11.45 8.30 16.60
C LYS A 48 10.14 8.96 16.16
N ALA A 49 10.16 10.23 15.79
CA ALA A 49 8.94 10.94 15.36
C ALA A 49 8.30 10.33 14.10
N TRP A 50 9.12 9.87 13.15
CA TRP A 50 8.65 9.18 11.95
C TRP A 50 8.05 7.83 12.33
N ILE A 51 8.75 7.05 13.15
CA ILE A 51 8.28 5.72 13.60
C ILE A 51 6.96 5.87 14.37
N ASP A 52 6.88 6.79 15.33
CA ASP A 52 5.69 7.04 16.14
C ASP A 52 4.48 7.41 15.27
N THR A 53 4.68 8.14 14.17
CA THR A 53 3.59 8.53 13.26
C THR A 53 2.94 7.29 12.63
N TYR A 54 3.74 6.39 12.06
CA TYR A 54 3.22 5.22 11.36
C TYR A 54 2.85 4.07 12.31
N ALA A 55 3.45 4.00 13.49
CA ALA A 55 3.05 3.10 14.56
C ALA A 55 1.82 3.60 15.35
N HIS A 56 1.39 4.85 15.14
CA HIS A 56 0.29 5.44 15.89
C HIS A 56 -0.99 4.61 15.73
N PRO A 57 -1.78 4.38 16.80
CA PRO A 57 -3.01 3.60 16.72
C PRO A 57 -3.98 4.07 15.63
N GLU A 58 -4.07 5.38 15.38
CA GLU A 58 -4.92 5.93 14.32
C GLU A 58 -4.44 5.54 12.91
N TYR A 59 -3.12 5.53 12.68
CA TYR A 59 -2.57 5.10 11.39
C TYR A 59 -2.76 3.59 11.18
N GLN A 60 -2.59 2.82 12.25
CA GLN A 60 -2.85 1.37 12.23
C GLN A 60 -4.33 1.07 11.95
N GLN A 61 -5.25 1.83 12.57
CA GLN A 61 -6.67 1.71 12.29
C GLN A 61 -7.01 2.08 10.84
N LEU A 62 -6.39 3.12 10.29
CA LEU A 62 -6.51 3.46 8.87
C LEU A 62 -6.11 2.29 7.96
N CYS A 63 -5.04 1.56 8.28
CA CYS A 63 -4.62 0.38 7.51
C CYS A 63 -5.67 -0.74 7.54
N VAL A 64 -6.25 -1.00 8.72
CA VAL A 64 -7.32 -1.98 8.90
C VAL A 64 -8.58 -1.57 8.12
N ASP A 65 -8.97 -0.30 8.22
CA ASP A 65 -10.17 0.23 7.56
C ASP A 65 -10.02 0.18 6.03
N LEU A 66 -8.83 0.49 5.52
CA LEU A 66 -8.49 0.40 4.11
C LEU A 66 -8.55 -1.07 3.63
N GLY A 67 -7.99 -2.01 4.39
CA GLY A 67 -8.07 -3.43 4.08
C GLY A 67 -9.51 -3.92 4.00
N GLY A 68 -10.33 -3.55 5.00
CA GLY A 68 -11.75 -3.89 4.99
C GLY A 68 -12.53 -3.25 3.84
N LEU A 69 -12.17 -2.04 3.41
CA LEU A 69 -12.75 -1.40 2.22
C LEU A 69 -12.42 -2.17 0.94
N ILE A 70 -11.16 -2.59 0.78
CA ILE A 70 -10.71 -3.38 -0.38
C ILE A 70 -11.44 -4.73 -0.40
N ASP A 71 -11.46 -5.44 0.72
CA ASP A 71 -12.10 -6.77 0.82
C ASP A 71 -13.59 -6.70 0.44
N ARG A 72 -14.32 -5.71 0.98
CA ARG A 72 -15.73 -5.48 0.61
C ARG A 72 -15.87 -5.18 -0.87
N ALA A 73 -15.06 -4.26 -1.40
CA ALA A 73 -15.15 -3.86 -2.80
C ALA A 73 -14.84 -5.00 -3.77
N VAL A 74 -13.86 -5.87 -3.43
CA VAL A 74 -13.52 -7.09 -4.17
C VAL A 74 -14.69 -8.07 -4.11
N HIS A 75 -15.26 -8.31 -2.94
CA HIS A 75 -16.39 -9.22 -2.79
C HIS A 75 -17.60 -8.75 -3.60
N ASP A 76 -17.96 -7.47 -3.50
CA ASP A 76 -19.14 -6.90 -4.16
C ASP A 76 -19.03 -6.93 -5.69
N ARG A 77 -17.82 -6.76 -6.24
CA ARG A 77 -17.60 -6.64 -7.68
C ARG A 77 -17.21 -7.96 -8.36
N LEU A 78 -16.44 -8.81 -7.66
CA LEU A 78 -15.86 -10.03 -8.23
C LEU A 78 -16.47 -11.32 -7.64
N GLY A 79 -17.27 -11.20 -6.59
CA GLY A 79 -17.95 -12.33 -5.94
C GLY A 79 -17.01 -13.23 -5.13
N ALA A 80 -17.57 -14.31 -4.57
CA ALA A 80 -16.85 -15.25 -3.71
C ALA A 80 -15.70 -15.98 -4.42
N ALA A 81 -15.79 -16.16 -5.74
CA ALA A 81 -14.74 -16.77 -6.56
C ALA A 81 -13.76 -15.75 -7.14
N CYS A 82 -13.60 -14.57 -6.51
CA CYS A 82 -12.78 -13.47 -7.02
C CYS A 82 -11.39 -13.90 -7.49
N ARG A 83 -10.72 -14.80 -6.75
CA ARG A 83 -9.38 -15.32 -7.05
C ARG A 83 -9.25 -16.05 -8.39
N GLN A 84 -10.37 -16.47 -8.98
CA GLN A 84 -10.41 -17.17 -10.27
C GLN A 84 -10.65 -16.20 -11.44
N THR A 85 -10.93 -14.92 -11.15
CA THR A 85 -11.19 -13.91 -12.18
C THR A 85 -9.88 -13.39 -12.77
N GLY A 86 -9.88 -13.06 -14.07
CA GLY A 86 -8.74 -12.36 -14.68
C GLY A 86 -8.45 -11.02 -13.99
N LYS A 87 -9.50 -10.34 -13.50
CA LYS A 87 -9.38 -9.10 -12.76
C LYS A 87 -8.54 -9.25 -11.49
N TRP A 88 -8.69 -10.34 -10.73
CA TRP A 88 -7.84 -10.59 -9.55
C TRP A 88 -6.36 -10.66 -9.90
N THR A 89 -6.01 -11.28 -11.03
CA THR A 89 -4.63 -11.31 -11.53
C THR A 89 -4.11 -9.91 -11.86
N ASP A 90 -4.94 -9.05 -12.45
CA ASP A 90 -4.58 -7.66 -12.73
C ASP A 90 -4.37 -6.85 -11.45
N LEU A 91 -5.25 -7.00 -10.46
CA LEU A 91 -5.10 -6.35 -9.15
C LEU A 91 -3.82 -6.77 -8.44
N ALA A 92 -3.50 -8.07 -8.44
CA ALA A 92 -2.26 -8.57 -7.87
C ALA A 92 -1.03 -7.99 -8.59
N ARG A 93 -1.08 -7.87 -9.92
CA ARG A 93 -0.01 -7.25 -10.72
C ARG A 93 0.16 -5.76 -10.38
N HIS A 94 -0.92 -5.00 -10.24
CA HIS A 94 -0.87 -3.60 -9.81
C HIS A 94 -0.22 -3.44 -8.44
N PHE A 95 -0.61 -4.26 -7.48
CA PHE A 95 -0.02 -4.29 -6.16
C PHE A 95 1.49 -4.59 -6.20
N GLN A 96 1.91 -5.60 -6.99
CA GLN A 96 3.31 -5.98 -7.15
C GLN A 96 4.15 -4.85 -7.75
N ILE A 97 3.65 -4.18 -8.80
CA ILE A 97 4.35 -3.06 -9.43
C ILE A 97 4.50 -1.90 -8.45
N ALA A 98 3.42 -1.51 -7.76
CA ALA A 98 3.49 -0.44 -6.77
C ALA A 98 4.45 -0.78 -5.62
N THR A 99 4.47 -2.03 -5.14
CA THR A 99 5.43 -2.49 -4.13
C THR A 99 6.88 -2.37 -4.61
N ALA A 100 7.16 -2.72 -5.88
CA ALA A 100 8.50 -2.57 -6.45
C ALA A 100 8.92 -1.09 -6.55
N LEU A 101 8.00 -0.20 -6.93
CA LEU A 101 8.26 1.23 -6.99
C LEU A 101 8.49 1.85 -5.60
N GLU A 102 7.81 1.36 -4.55
CA GLU A 102 8.10 1.76 -3.15
C GLU A 102 9.51 1.35 -2.73
N ARG A 103 9.95 0.13 -3.07
CA ARG A 103 11.33 -0.29 -2.83
C ARG A 103 12.32 0.64 -3.51
N ASP A 104 12.08 0.96 -4.78
CA ASP A 104 12.97 1.84 -5.56
C ASP A 104 12.94 3.28 -5.00
N PHE A 105 11.83 3.72 -4.41
CA PHE A 105 11.77 5.00 -3.69
C PHE A 105 12.70 5.03 -2.47
N TRP A 106 12.74 3.96 -1.67
CA TRP A 106 13.68 3.85 -0.55
C TRP A 106 15.14 3.77 -1.02
N ASP A 107 15.40 3.04 -2.10
CA ASP A 107 16.74 2.94 -2.69
C ASP A 107 17.27 4.32 -3.14
N MET A 108 16.42 5.11 -3.80
CA MET A 108 16.73 6.50 -4.14
C MET A 108 17.02 7.37 -2.92
N GLY A 109 16.37 7.12 -1.78
CA GLY A 109 16.62 7.86 -0.55
C GLY A 109 17.96 7.52 0.12
N LEU A 110 18.52 6.34 -0.15
CA LEU A 110 19.79 5.85 0.41
C LEU A 110 20.99 6.14 -0.50
N HIS A 111 20.76 6.24 -1.81
CA HIS A 111 21.81 6.34 -2.81
C HIS A 111 21.73 7.60 -3.69
N GLY A 112 20.71 8.44 -3.49
CA GLY A 112 20.51 9.71 -4.17
C GLY A 112 21.14 10.92 -3.49
#